data_AF-A0A178IEF2-F1
#
_entry.id   AF-A0A178IEF2-F1
#
_cell.length_a   1.000
_cell.length_b   1.000
_cell.length_c   1.000
_cell.angle_alpha   90.00
_cell.angle_beta   90.00
_cell.angle_gamma   90.00
#
_symmetry.space_group_name_H-M   'P 1'
#
loop_
_entity.id
_entity.type
_entity.pdbx_description
1 polymer ?
#
loop_
_entity_poly.entity_id
_entity_poly.type
_entity_poly.pdbx_seq_one_letter_code
_entity_poly.pdbx_strand_id
1 'polypeptide(L)'
;MTPAHHAAFRAGLLLLLALVLPARAATAQAPAAPVRVLTFNILASQPSWEKSAKCEPWAVRKPIVLEIMRDCSGGAPYDFIGTQETAVHPDAALHQVNQLADALPGYDSLYAACSGERNGKTHQEFSLSNMIFWRKDRWKIDRADHGTFWLSDTPEAPGSNQWAPGGKGGKRNVTYGLFHEIADGKRTGRKVYFFNTHLNVFVPGARAQSAFLIMERIQKRWTQSAPVILTGDFNSKRDSIVYKYLTGAPVDFENERHAPPLALSEAFAAAGPQNDL
;
A
#
# COMPACT_ATOMS: atom_id res chain seq x y z
N MET A 1 -15.00 3.60 -107.09
CA MET A 1 -14.08 4.16 -106.07
C MET A 1 -14.93 4.73 -104.95
N THR A 2 -15.19 3.91 -103.93
CA THR A 2 -15.99 4.22 -102.73
C THR A 2 -15.07 4.63 -101.58
N PRO A 3 -15.40 5.65 -100.76
CA PRO A 3 -14.55 6.09 -99.67
C PRO A 3 -14.79 5.25 -98.40
N ALA A 4 -13.71 4.98 -97.68
CA ALA A 4 -13.68 4.22 -96.43
C ALA A 4 -14.14 5.07 -95.22
N HIS A 5 -14.92 4.44 -94.34
CA HIS A 5 -15.33 4.98 -93.05
C HIS A 5 -14.15 4.98 -92.05
N HIS A 6 -13.84 6.14 -91.47
CA HIS A 6 -12.96 6.25 -90.30
C HIS A 6 -13.79 6.17 -89.01
N ALA A 7 -13.56 5.12 -88.20
CA ALA A 7 -14.08 5.02 -86.85
C ALA A 7 -13.11 5.69 -85.87
N ALA A 8 -13.59 6.69 -85.11
CA ALA A 8 -12.82 7.34 -84.06
C ALA A 8 -13.02 6.62 -82.71
N PHE A 9 -11.96 6.01 -82.19
CA PHE A 9 -11.92 5.50 -80.81
C PHE A 9 -11.60 6.66 -79.86
N ARG A 10 -12.53 7.04 -78.97
CA ARG A 10 -12.26 7.94 -77.84
C ARG A 10 -11.90 7.08 -76.63
N ALA A 11 -10.63 7.04 -76.27
CA ALA A 11 -10.18 6.49 -74.99
C ALA A 11 -10.35 7.57 -73.91
N GLY A 12 -11.30 7.36 -72.99
CA GLY A 12 -11.45 8.18 -71.79
C GLY A 12 -10.43 7.76 -70.72
N LEU A 13 -9.56 8.68 -70.32
CA LEU A 13 -8.60 8.48 -69.24
C LEU A 13 -9.29 8.78 -67.89
N LEU A 14 -9.64 7.75 -67.13
CA LEU A 14 -10.08 7.88 -65.73
C LEU A 14 -8.85 8.02 -64.83
N LEU A 15 -8.61 9.22 -64.31
CA LEU A 15 -7.64 9.44 -63.23
C LEU A 15 -8.24 8.94 -61.90
N LEU A 16 -7.74 7.81 -61.41
CA LEU A 16 -7.95 7.36 -60.03
C LEU A 16 -6.97 8.08 -59.10
N LEU A 17 -7.45 9.10 -58.39
CA LEU A 17 -6.71 9.72 -57.28
C LEU A 17 -6.74 8.74 -56.08
N ALA A 18 -5.68 7.97 -55.88
CA ALA A 18 -5.51 7.17 -54.67
C ALA A 18 -5.13 8.10 -53.50
N LEU A 19 -6.09 8.38 -52.61
CA LEU A 19 -5.82 9.02 -51.32
C LEU A 19 -5.03 8.04 -50.44
N VAL A 20 -3.72 8.24 -50.36
CA VAL A 20 -2.87 7.55 -49.38
C VAL A 20 -3.07 8.23 -48.03
N LEU A 21 -3.99 7.72 -47.22
CA LEU A 21 -4.10 8.09 -45.81
C LEU A 21 -2.90 7.48 -45.06
N PRO A 22 -2.13 8.26 -44.28
CA PRO A 22 -1.04 7.69 -43.49
C PRO A 22 -1.63 6.76 -42.44
N ALA A 23 -1.31 5.47 -42.54
CA ALA A 23 -1.62 4.50 -41.50
C ALA A 23 -0.91 4.93 -40.22
N ARG A 24 -1.68 5.46 -39.26
CA ARG A 24 -1.18 5.80 -37.93
C ARG A 24 -0.87 4.48 -37.23
N ALA A 25 0.40 4.08 -37.26
CA ALA A 25 0.87 2.95 -36.48
C ALA A 25 0.47 3.19 -35.03
N ALA A 26 -0.42 2.36 -34.50
CA ALA A 26 -0.72 2.34 -33.08
C ALA A 26 0.55 1.91 -32.37
N THR A 27 1.31 2.86 -31.84
CA THR A 27 2.42 2.55 -30.94
C THR A 27 1.81 1.89 -29.72
N ALA A 28 2.01 0.58 -29.57
CA ALA A 28 1.65 -0.12 -28.35
C ALA A 28 2.33 0.60 -27.18
N GLN A 29 1.54 1.17 -26.27
CA GLN A 29 2.04 1.79 -25.06
C GLN A 29 2.87 0.72 -24.32
N ALA A 30 4.14 1.01 -24.02
CA ALA A 30 4.93 0.11 -23.18
C ALA A 30 4.16 -0.19 -21.89
N PRO A 31 4.17 -1.44 -21.39
CA PRO A 31 3.46 -1.78 -20.17
C PRO A 31 3.91 -0.87 -19.04
N ALA A 32 2.95 -0.37 -18.27
CA ALA A 32 3.24 0.58 -17.20
C ALA A 32 4.20 -0.06 -16.18
N ALA A 33 5.16 0.73 -15.68
CA ALA A 33 6.14 0.21 -14.73
C ALA A 33 5.47 -0.46 -13.52
N PRO A 34 5.97 -1.61 -13.04
CA PRO A 34 5.41 -2.29 -11.89
C PRO A 34 5.45 -1.39 -10.64
N VAL A 35 4.54 -1.65 -9.70
CA VAL A 35 4.54 -1.00 -8.39
C VAL A 35 5.33 -1.88 -7.44
N ARG A 36 6.41 -1.33 -6.88
CA ARG A 36 7.26 -2.02 -5.92
C ARG A 36 6.87 -1.64 -4.49
N VAL A 37 6.65 -2.64 -3.65
CA VAL A 37 6.17 -2.44 -2.28
C VAL A 37 7.06 -3.17 -1.28
N LEU A 38 7.34 -2.53 -0.16
CA LEU A 38 7.95 -3.15 1.02
C LEU A 38 6.95 -3.10 2.19
N THR A 39 6.77 -4.22 2.89
CA THR A 39 6.14 -4.25 4.22
C THR A 39 7.19 -4.70 5.22
N PHE A 40 7.40 -3.93 6.29
CA PHE A 40 8.51 -4.17 7.21
C PHE A 40 8.19 -3.76 8.65
N ASN A 41 8.00 -4.73 9.52
CA ASN A 41 7.99 -4.48 10.96
C ASN A 41 9.44 -4.22 11.40
N ILE A 42 9.74 -2.98 11.77
CA ILE A 42 11.11 -2.54 12.07
C ILE A 42 11.51 -2.75 13.54
N LEU A 43 10.58 -3.26 14.35
CA LEU A 43 10.66 -3.37 15.80
C LEU A 43 10.86 -2.02 16.51
N ALA A 44 9.95 -1.69 17.41
CA ALA A 44 9.97 -0.39 18.08
C ALA A 44 11.24 -0.17 18.90
N SER A 45 11.70 1.07 18.96
CA SER A 45 12.68 1.51 19.95
C SER A 45 11.96 1.84 21.26
N GLN A 46 11.61 0.79 22.02
CA GLN A 46 11.00 0.91 23.34
C GLN A 46 12.08 0.78 24.43
N PRO A 47 12.13 1.64 25.46
CA PRO A 47 13.17 1.59 26.50
C PRO A 47 13.35 0.23 27.18
N SER A 48 12.26 -0.52 27.37
CA SER A 48 12.29 -1.88 27.94
C SER A 48 13.00 -2.90 27.06
N TRP A 49 12.95 -2.71 25.74
CA TRP A 49 13.59 -3.59 24.75
C TRP A 49 15.02 -3.19 24.45
N GLU A 50 15.30 -1.89 24.43
CA GLU A 50 16.65 -1.33 24.28
C GLU A 50 17.60 -1.78 25.40
N LYS A 51 17.07 -2.08 26.59
CA LYS A 51 17.82 -2.61 27.73
C LYS A 51 17.83 -4.15 27.79
N SER A 52 17.18 -4.82 26.85
CA SER A 52 17.06 -6.27 26.86
C SER A 52 18.26 -6.91 26.16
N ALA A 53 18.80 -8.01 26.70
CA ALA A 53 19.83 -8.79 26.03
C ALA A 53 19.31 -9.55 24.79
N LYS A 54 18.03 -9.40 24.43
CA LYS A 54 17.36 -10.14 23.36
C LYS A 54 17.25 -9.35 22.06
N CYS A 55 17.57 -8.05 22.07
CA CYS A 55 17.47 -7.19 20.92
C CYS A 55 18.61 -6.19 20.92
N GLU A 56 19.28 -6.04 19.78
CA GLU A 56 20.23 -4.96 19.58
C GLU A 56 19.53 -3.60 19.68
N PRO A 57 20.15 -2.60 20.32
CA PRO A 57 19.58 -1.25 20.41
C PRO A 57 19.24 -0.66 19.05
N TRP A 58 18.25 0.24 19.01
CA TRP A 58 17.84 0.91 17.77
C TRP A 58 19.00 1.63 17.08
N ALA A 59 19.92 2.23 17.83
CA ALA A 59 21.10 2.88 17.25
C ALA A 59 21.96 1.92 16.40
N VAL A 60 21.99 0.63 16.76
CA VAL A 60 22.70 -0.44 16.02
C VAL A 60 21.84 -0.96 14.87
N ARG A 61 20.52 -1.10 15.06
CA ARG A 61 19.60 -1.60 14.03
C ARG A 61 19.32 -0.60 12.91
N LYS A 62 19.28 0.70 13.22
CA LYS A 62 18.86 1.77 12.31
C LYS A 62 19.60 1.77 10.98
N PRO A 63 20.95 1.69 10.91
CA PRO A 63 21.65 1.68 9.63
C PRO A 63 21.23 0.52 8.72
N ILE A 64 21.03 -0.68 9.28
CA ILE A 64 20.59 -1.88 8.55
C ILE A 64 19.15 -1.71 8.06
N VAL A 65 18.26 -1.20 8.92
CA VAL A 65 16.87 -0.91 8.54
C VAL A 65 16.82 0.09 7.37
N LEU A 66 17.66 1.13 7.40
CA LEU A 66 17.72 2.10 6.31
C LEU A 66 18.31 1.52 5.02
N GLU A 67 19.26 0.59 5.11
CA GLU A 67 19.81 -0.12 3.96
C GLU A 67 18.72 -0.92 3.23
N ILE A 68 17.90 -1.65 4.00
CA ILE A 68 16.75 -2.40 3.47
C ILE A 68 15.73 -1.45 2.86
N MET A 69 15.33 -0.38 3.57
CA MET A 69 14.32 0.56 3.09
C MET A 69 14.75 1.32 1.83
N ARG A 70 16.05 1.55 1.64
CA ARG A 70 16.61 2.21 0.45
C ARG A 70 16.86 1.23 -0.70
N ASP A 71 16.69 -0.06 -0.47
CA ASP A 71 17.05 -1.13 -1.40
C ASP A 71 18.50 -1.00 -1.90
N CYS A 72 19.45 -0.79 -0.98
CA CYS A 72 20.87 -0.62 -1.32
C CYS A 72 21.51 -1.88 -1.96
N SER A 73 20.76 -2.99 -2.05
CA SER A 73 21.18 -4.23 -2.72
C SER A 73 21.21 -4.15 -4.25
N GLY A 74 20.83 -3.00 -4.83
CA GLY A 74 20.95 -2.70 -6.26
C GLY A 74 19.64 -2.76 -7.04
N GLY A 75 18.50 -2.90 -6.37
CA GLY A 75 17.20 -2.77 -7.00
C GLY A 75 16.77 -1.30 -7.16
N ALA A 76 15.76 -1.08 -8.00
CA ALA A 76 15.06 0.22 -8.08
C ALA A 76 14.41 0.64 -6.73
N PRO A 77 14.17 1.93 -6.49
CA PRO A 77 13.51 2.36 -5.26
C PRO A 77 12.08 1.80 -5.13
N TYR A 78 11.65 1.43 -3.92
CA TYR A 78 10.26 1.06 -3.65
C TYR A 78 9.32 2.24 -3.96
N ASP A 79 8.15 1.96 -4.51
CA ASP A 79 7.10 2.96 -4.68
C ASP A 79 6.43 3.28 -3.35
N PHE A 80 6.20 2.24 -2.55
CA PHE A 80 5.56 2.33 -1.23
C PHE A 80 6.29 1.47 -0.20
N ILE A 81 6.40 1.98 1.02
CA ILE A 81 6.93 1.24 2.17
C ILE A 81 5.93 1.36 3.32
N GLY A 82 5.38 0.24 3.76
CA GLY A 82 4.58 0.14 4.98
C GLY A 82 5.45 -0.35 6.13
N THR A 83 5.67 0.49 7.15
CA THR A 83 6.38 0.05 8.37
C THR A 83 5.41 -0.20 9.52
N GLN A 84 5.72 -1.19 10.34
CA GLN A 84 5.00 -1.46 11.60
C GLN A 84 5.93 -1.24 12.78
N GLU A 85 5.33 -1.02 13.95
CA GLU A 85 6.03 -0.76 15.22
C GLU A 85 6.94 0.47 15.20
N THR A 86 6.73 1.42 14.28
CA THR A 86 7.58 2.61 14.25
C THR A 86 7.29 3.48 15.47
N ALA A 87 8.29 3.63 16.32
CA ALA A 87 8.18 4.29 17.60
C ALA A 87 7.96 5.80 17.46
N VAL A 88 6.91 6.26 18.12
CA VAL A 88 6.65 7.64 18.50
C VAL A 88 7.07 7.75 19.96
N HIS A 89 8.07 8.59 20.25
CA HIS A 89 8.68 8.68 21.58
C HIS A 89 9.04 10.14 21.94
N PRO A 90 8.95 10.57 23.23
CA PRO A 90 9.42 11.89 23.66
C PRO A 90 10.92 12.12 23.48
N ASP A 91 11.73 11.09 23.76
CA ASP A 91 13.18 11.09 23.47
C ASP A 91 13.43 10.95 21.96
N ALA A 92 14.09 11.96 21.38
CA ALA A 92 14.46 11.99 19.98
C ALA A 92 15.35 10.83 19.53
N ALA A 93 16.19 10.27 20.42
CA ALA A 93 17.04 9.12 20.12
C ALA A 93 16.22 7.84 19.89
N LEU A 94 15.04 7.75 20.50
CA LEU A 94 14.10 6.64 20.40
C LEU A 94 12.87 6.99 19.53
N HIS A 95 12.86 8.16 18.88
CA HIS A 95 11.76 8.61 18.04
C HIS A 95 11.99 8.18 16.58
N GLN A 96 11.68 6.92 16.27
CA GLN A 96 11.95 6.33 14.95
C GLN A 96 11.24 7.06 13.80
N VAL A 97 10.04 7.59 14.02
CA VAL A 97 9.24 8.23 12.95
C VAL A 97 10.01 9.35 12.24
N ASN A 98 10.47 10.37 12.98
CA ASN A 98 11.25 11.47 12.40
C ASN A 98 12.58 10.97 11.84
N GLN A 99 13.25 10.07 12.57
CA GLN A 99 14.54 9.53 12.14
C GLN A 99 14.49 8.79 10.79
N LEU A 100 13.38 8.11 10.48
CA LEU A 100 13.15 7.47 9.19
C LEU A 100 12.76 8.49 8.12
N ALA A 101 11.86 9.43 8.43
CA ALA A 101 11.44 10.48 7.50
C ALA A 101 12.63 11.33 7.03
N ASP A 102 13.51 11.74 7.95
CA ASP A 102 14.71 12.52 7.66
C ASP A 102 15.72 11.72 6.81
N ALA A 103 15.77 10.40 7.01
CA ALA A 103 16.67 9.52 6.30
C ALA A 103 16.17 9.11 4.90
N LEU A 104 14.93 9.44 4.52
CA LEU A 104 14.32 9.06 3.25
C LEU A 104 13.82 10.30 2.47
N PRO A 105 14.72 11.23 2.09
CA PRO A 105 14.33 12.51 1.47
C PRO A 105 13.65 12.37 0.09
N GLY A 106 13.78 11.23 -0.58
CA GLY A 106 13.04 10.92 -1.82
C GLY A 106 11.58 10.51 -1.59
N TYR A 107 11.20 10.28 -0.34
CA TYR A 107 9.87 9.85 0.06
C TYR A 107 9.11 10.98 0.77
N ASP A 108 7.80 10.90 0.73
CA ASP A 108 6.90 11.57 1.67
C ASP A 108 6.27 10.48 2.55
N SER A 109 5.68 10.86 3.69
CA SER A 109 5.17 9.88 4.64
C SER A 109 3.88 10.30 5.34
N LEU A 110 3.11 9.30 5.76
CA LEU A 110 1.87 9.44 6.51
C LEU A 110 1.89 8.42 7.65
N TYR A 111 1.48 8.86 8.84
CA TYR A 111 1.32 8.00 10.00
C TYR A 111 0.34 8.62 10.98
N ALA A 112 -0.08 7.84 11.97
CA ALA A 112 -0.67 8.33 13.21
C ALA A 112 -0.21 7.44 14.36
N ALA A 113 0.01 8.04 15.53
CA ALA A 113 0.28 7.29 16.75
C ALA A 113 -0.92 6.39 17.08
N CYS A 114 -0.67 5.11 17.34
CA CYS A 114 -1.68 4.17 17.82
C CYS A 114 -2.37 4.66 19.10
N SER A 115 -1.69 5.46 19.93
CA SER A 115 -2.25 6.08 21.13
C SER A 115 -3.40 7.04 20.87
N GLY A 116 -3.49 7.62 19.66
CA GLY A 116 -4.39 8.71 19.31
C GLY A 116 -3.76 10.10 19.43
N GLU A 117 -2.51 10.21 19.90
CA GLU A 117 -1.82 11.49 19.98
C GLU A 117 -1.64 12.12 18.59
N ARG A 118 -1.91 13.43 18.50
CA ARG A 118 -1.75 14.19 17.26
C ARG A 118 -0.28 14.36 16.91
N ASN A 119 0.08 14.03 15.67
CA ASN A 119 1.43 14.23 15.12
C ASN A 119 1.90 15.69 15.23
N GLY A 120 3.22 15.88 15.34
CA GLY A 120 3.86 17.20 15.34
C GLY A 120 3.70 17.99 16.64
N LYS A 121 3.13 17.37 17.68
CA LYS A 121 3.21 17.87 19.06
C LYS A 121 4.36 17.19 19.78
N THR A 122 4.82 17.78 20.88
CA THR A 122 5.66 17.07 21.85
C THR A 122 4.86 15.89 22.37
N HIS A 123 5.26 14.68 21.97
CA HIS A 123 4.66 13.43 22.43
C HIS A 123 4.97 13.27 23.91
N GLN A 124 3.97 12.90 24.70
CA GLN A 124 4.14 12.75 26.15
C GLN A 124 4.46 11.31 26.51
N GLU A 125 3.92 10.37 25.74
CA GLU A 125 4.07 8.94 25.97
C GLU A 125 4.59 8.22 24.73
N PHE A 126 5.16 7.03 24.95
CA PHE A 126 5.52 6.12 23.88
C PHE A 126 4.26 5.60 23.17
N SER A 127 4.30 5.56 21.85
CA SER A 127 3.30 4.88 21.03
C SER A 127 3.97 4.17 19.86
N LEU A 128 3.36 3.07 19.43
CA LEU A 128 3.63 2.52 18.11
C LEU A 128 2.93 3.35 17.04
N SER A 129 3.36 3.20 15.79
CA SER A 129 2.68 3.70 14.61
C SER A 129 2.88 2.75 13.44
N ASN A 130 1.99 2.87 12.46
CA ASN A 130 2.06 2.15 11.19
C ASN A 130 2.24 3.18 10.07
N MET A 131 3.48 3.41 9.61
CA MET A 131 3.76 4.45 8.63
C MET A 131 3.57 3.96 7.20
N ILE A 132 3.19 4.87 6.31
CA ILE A 132 3.28 4.67 4.85
C ILE A 132 4.28 5.70 4.33
N PHE A 133 5.30 5.25 3.62
CA PHE A 133 6.15 6.09 2.79
C PHE A 133 5.78 5.89 1.32
N TRP A 134 5.86 6.94 0.51
CA TRP A 134 5.72 6.86 -0.94
C TRP A 134 6.73 7.73 -1.68
N ARG A 135 7.18 7.27 -2.84
CA ARG A 135 8.19 7.96 -3.66
C ARG A 135 7.59 9.22 -4.31
N LYS A 136 8.17 10.40 -4.03
CA LYS A 136 7.59 11.71 -4.40
C LYS A 136 7.65 12.03 -5.89
N ASP A 137 8.60 11.47 -6.61
CA ASP A 137 8.80 11.63 -8.05
C ASP A 137 7.69 10.94 -8.86
N ARG A 138 7.07 9.88 -8.32
CA ARG A 138 6.09 9.05 -9.01
C ARG A 138 4.70 9.06 -8.39
N TRP A 139 4.54 9.39 -7.11
CA TRP A 139 3.24 9.30 -6.44
C TRP A 139 2.89 10.56 -5.68
N LYS A 140 1.62 10.96 -5.77
CA LYS A 140 1.02 11.96 -4.90
C LYS A 140 -0.22 11.44 -4.22
N ILE A 141 -0.29 11.64 -2.90
CA ILE A 141 -1.44 11.31 -2.10
C ILE A 141 -2.63 12.22 -2.46
N ASP A 142 -3.83 11.65 -2.47
CA ASP A 142 -5.07 12.40 -2.54
C ASP A 142 -5.33 13.05 -1.18
N ARG A 143 -5.36 14.39 -1.15
CA ARG A 143 -5.56 15.13 0.10
C ARG A 143 -6.99 14.98 0.66
N ALA A 144 -7.95 14.54 -0.15
CA ALA A 144 -9.31 14.29 0.28
C ALA A 144 -9.57 12.85 0.75
N ASP A 145 -8.71 11.89 0.38
CA ASP A 145 -8.91 10.46 0.69
C ASP A 145 -7.63 9.79 1.23
N HIS A 146 -7.30 10.15 2.46
CA HIS A 146 -6.27 9.51 3.27
C HIS A 146 -6.62 9.66 4.75
N GLY A 147 -5.98 8.86 5.60
CA GLY A 147 -6.14 9.02 7.03
C GLY A 147 -5.76 7.78 7.82
N THR A 148 -6.35 7.69 9.01
CA THR A 148 -6.16 6.59 9.94
C THR A 148 -7.51 6.25 10.59
N PHE A 149 -7.73 4.97 10.83
CA PHE A 149 -8.79 4.50 11.72
C PHE A 149 -8.24 3.47 12.71
N TRP A 150 -8.83 3.40 13.91
CA TRP A 150 -8.42 2.49 14.97
C TRP A 150 -9.18 1.16 14.87
N LEU A 151 -8.52 0.09 15.26
CA LEU A 151 -9.07 -1.26 15.19
C LEU A 151 -9.88 -1.53 16.45
N SER A 152 -11.13 -1.05 16.42
CA SER A 152 -12.09 -1.17 17.51
C SER A 152 -13.53 -0.93 17.06
N ASP A 153 -14.49 -1.02 17.99
CA ASP A 153 -15.89 -0.64 17.78
C ASP A 153 -16.09 0.85 17.45
N THR A 154 -15.11 1.70 17.79
CA THR A 154 -15.15 3.16 17.57
C THR A 154 -13.95 3.58 16.73
N PRO A 155 -13.90 3.18 15.44
CA PRO A 155 -12.71 3.32 14.61
C PRO A 155 -12.30 4.77 14.31
N GLU A 156 -13.24 5.71 14.42
CA GLU A 156 -12.96 7.15 14.24
C GLU A 156 -12.47 7.83 15.53
N ALA A 157 -12.60 7.17 16.70
CA ALA A 157 -12.14 7.70 17.98
C ALA A 157 -10.64 7.41 18.15
N PRO A 158 -9.77 8.45 18.22
CA PRO A 158 -8.34 8.24 18.35
C PRO A 158 -7.96 7.43 19.58
N GLY A 159 -7.23 6.34 19.38
CA GLY A 159 -6.73 5.49 20.46
C GLY A 159 -7.74 4.50 21.03
N SER A 160 -8.88 4.27 20.38
CA SER A 160 -9.87 3.27 20.81
C SER A 160 -9.30 1.83 20.74
N ASN A 161 -9.76 0.96 21.65
CA ASN A 161 -9.21 -0.39 21.85
C ASN A 161 -10.14 -1.31 22.67
N GLN A 162 -11.38 -1.50 22.21
CA GLN A 162 -12.41 -2.25 22.92
C GLN A 162 -12.28 -3.79 22.79
N TRP A 163 -11.64 -4.27 21.73
CA TRP A 163 -11.57 -5.72 21.43
C TRP A 163 -10.49 -6.49 22.20
N ALA A 164 -9.61 -5.77 22.91
CA ALA A 164 -8.54 -6.37 23.70
C ALA A 164 -8.86 -6.26 25.20
N PRO A 165 -9.23 -7.37 25.88
CA PRO A 165 -9.50 -7.35 27.32
C PRO A 165 -8.33 -6.73 28.10
N GLY A 166 -8.63 -5.75 28.95
CA GLY A 166 -7.62 -5.02 29.73
C GLY A 166 -6.57 -4.27 28.90
N GLY A 167 -6.84 -4.01 27.61
CA GLY A 167 -5.89 -3.35 26.71
C GLY A 167 -4.74 -4.24 26.23
N LYS A 168 -4.84 -5.57 26.40
CA LYS A 168 -3.78 -6.53 26.07
C LYS A 168 -3.30 -6.40 24.62
N GLY A 169 -2.00 -6.21 24.41
CA GLY A 169 -1.41 -6.07 23.08
C GLY A 169 -1.47 -4.66 22.50
N GLY A 170 -1.98 -3.69 23.26
CA GLY A 170 -1.96 -2.26 22.93
C GLY A 170 -2.99 -1.84 21.88
N LYS A 171 -3.18 -0.52 21.75
CA LYS A 171 -4.02 0.12 20.73
C LYS A 171 -3.44 -0.15 19.34
N ARG A 172 -4.29 -0.41 18.35
CA ARG A 172 -3.90 -0.71 16.95
C ARG A 172 -4.68 0.17 15.99
N ASN A 173 -4.06 0.51 14.86
CA ASN A 173 -4.68 1.33 13.82
C ASN A 173 -4.28 0.87 12.42
N VAL A 174 -4.97 1.42 11.43
CA VAL A 174 -4.65 1.28 10.00
C VAL A 174 -4.40 2.69 9.47
N THR A 175 -3.26 2.89 8.83
CA THR A 175 -3.00 4.11 8.04
C THR A 175 -3.31 3.79 6.58
N TYR A 176 -3.93 4.73 5.86
CA TYR A 176 -4.29 4.53 4.46
C TYR A 176 -4.22 5.81 3.63
N GLY A 177 -4.13 5.66 2.31
CA GLY A 177 -4.28 6.75 1.36
C GLY A 177 -4.56 6.28 -0.06
N LEU A 178 -5.29 7.09 -0.82
CA LEU A 178 -5.35 7.02 -2.28
C LEU A 178 -4.14 7.75 -2.87
N PHE A 179 -3.41 7.10 -3.76
CA PHE A 179 -2.25 7.67 -4.44
C PHE A 179 -2.46 7.73 -5.94
N HIS A 180 -2.12 8.85 -6.55
CA HIS A 180 -2.15 9.08 -7.99
C HIS A 180 -0.73 8.98 -8.54
N GLU A 181 -0.55 8.17 -9.58
CA GLU A 181 0.73 8.09 -10.28
C GLU A 181 0.94 9.36 -11.11
N ILE A 182 2.16 9.87 -11.04
CA ILE A 182 2.66 11.06 -11.73
C ILE A 182 3.75 10.64 -12.71
N ALA A 183 3.67 11.13 -13.93
CA ALA A 183 4.75 11.11 -14.91
C ALA A 183 4.84 12.50 -15.55
N ASP A 184 6.04 13.03 -15.71
CA ASP A 184 6.29 14.36 -16.30
C ASP A 184 5.44 15.48 -15.66
N GLY A 185 5.27 15.42 -14.34
CA GLY A 185 4.50 16.39 -13.55
C GLY A 185 2.98 16.29 -13.67
N LYS A 186 2.45 15.31 -14.41
CA LYS A 186 1.00 15.11 -14.65
C LYS A 186 0.53 13.75 -14.14
N ARG A 187 -0.75 13.68 -13.75
CA ARG A 187 -1.38 12.40 -13.39
C ARG A 187 -1.47 11.51 -14.62
N THR A 188 -1.00 10.27 -14.52
CA THR A 188 -1.12 9.27 -15.61
C THR A 188 -2.53 8.68 -15.72
N GLY A 189 -3.35 8.90 -14.69
CA GLY A 189 -4.67 8.27 -14.53
C GLY A 189 -4.62 6.99 -13.68
N ARG A 190 -3.43 6.37 -13.52
CA ARG A 190 -3.25 5.24 -12.60
C ARG A 190 -3.33 5.70 -11.15
N LYS A 191 -4.01 4.90 -10.34
CA LYS A 191 -4.18 5.13 -8.91
C LYS A 191 -4.01 3.83 -8.15
N VAL A 192 -3.70 3.94 -6.86
CA VAL A 192 -3.65 2.79 -5.94
C VAL A 192 -4.09 3.25 -4.56
N TYR A 193 -4.91 2.44 -3.90
CA TYR A 193 -5.10 2.56 -2.46
C TYR A 193 -4.04 1.76 -1.75
N PHE A 194 -3.36 2.38 -0.80
CA PHE A 194 -2.40 1.71 0.05
C PHE A 194 -2.90 1.74 1.50
N PHE A 195 -2.97 0.58 2.13
CA PHE A 195 -3.30 0.40 3.54
C PHE A 195 -2.12 -0.28 4.24
N ASN A 196 -1.84 0.13 5.46
CA ASN A 196 -0.83 -0.48 6.31
C ASN A 196 -1.36 -0.65 7.74
N THR A 197 -1.12 -1.82 8.35
CA THR A 197 -1.63 -2.17 9.68
C THR A 197 -0.66 -3.01 10.51
N HIS A 198 -0.92 -3.10 11.81
CA HIS A 198 -0.29 -4.06 12.70
C HIS A 198 -1.37 -4.60 13.64
N LEU A 199 -1.74 -5.87 13.49
CA LEU A 199 -2.82 -6.48 14.27
C LEU A 199 -2.37 -6.88 15.68
N ASN A 200 -3.35 -7.08 16.57
CA ASN A 200 -3.11 -7.42 17.96
C ASN A 200 -2.31 -8.74 18.10
N VAL A 201 -1.20 -8.71 18.83
CA VAL A 201 -0.32 -9.88 19.01
C VAL A 201 -0.95 -10.98 19.89
N PHE A 202 -1.71 -10.62 20.93
CA PHE A 202 -2.12 -11.57 21.98
C PHE A 202 -3.58 -12.01 21.94
N VAL A 203 -4.45 -11.28 21.25
CA VAL A 203 -5.91 -11.49 21.31
C VAL A 203 -6.42 -11.91 19.93
N PRO A 204 -6.66 -13.22 19.69
CA PRO A 204 -7.14 -13.71 18.40
C PRO A 204 -8.47 -13.08 17.95
N GLY A 205 -9.41 -12.87 18.87
CA GLY A 205 -10.70 -12.22 18.57
C GLY A 205 -10.53 -10.81 18.01
N ALA A 206 -9.68 -10.00 18.65
CA ALA A 206 -9.34 -8.67 18.17
C ALA A 206 -8.74 -8.71 16.75
N ARG A 207 -7.95 -9.74 16.41
CA ARG A 207 -7.42 -9.88 15.04
C ARG A 207 -8.50 -10.21 14.02
N ALA A 208 -9.43 -11.11 14.35
CA ALA A 208 -10.56 -11.44 13.48
C ALA A 208 -11.44 -10.20 13.22
N GLN A 209 -11.87 -9.50 14.28
CA GLN A 209 -12.65 -8.26 14.17
C GLN A 209 -11.90 -7.18 13.39
N SER A 210 -10.58 -7.06 13.57
CA SER A 210 -9.75 -6.15 12.77
C SER A 210 -9.77 -6.47 11.29
N ALA A 211 -9.68 -7.76 10.91
CA ALA A 211 -9.74 -8.17 9.52
C ALA A 211 -11.11 -7.83 8.89
N PHE A 212 -12.20 -8.01 9.65
CA PHE A 212 -13.55 -7.67 9.21
C PHE A 212 -13.69 -6.17 8.94
N LEU A 213 -13.28 -5.34 9.91
CA LEU A 213 -13.30 -3.88 9.77
C LEU A 213 -12.41 -3.42 8.61
N ILE A 214 -11.21 -3.96 8.45
CA ILE A 214 -10.31 -3.59 7.34
C ILE A 214 -10.98 -3.87 5.99
N MET A 215 -11.58 -5.04 5.80
CA MET A 215 -12.24 -5.38 4.54
C MET A 215 -13.48 -4.53 4.27
N GLU A 216 -14.25 -4.20 5.31
CA GLU A 216 -15.36 -3.24 5.21
C GLU A 216 -14.86 -1.86 4.73
N ARG A 217 -13.75 -1.37 5.30
CA ARG A 217 -13.15 -0.08 4.93
C ARG A 217 -12.52 -0.08 3.55
N ILE A 218 -11.98 -1.21 3.12
CA ILE A 218 -11.50 -1.42 1.75
C ILE A 218 -12.68 -1.42 0.79
N GLN A 219 -13.75 -2.19 1.06
CA GLN A 219 -14.92 -2.27 0.18
C GLN A 219 -15.54 -0.89 -0.09
N LYS A 220 -15.62 -0.03 0.93
CA LYS A 220 -16.14 1.35 0.80
C LYS A 220 -15.31 2.26 -0.10
N ARG A 221 -14.03 1.94 -0.33
CA ARG A 221 -13.08 2.76 -1.11
C ARG A 221 -12.67 2.12 -2.44
N TRP A 222 -12.78 0.80 -2.53
CA TRP A 222 -12.34 0.04 -3.68
C TRP A 222 -13.16 0.41 -4.92
N THR A 223 -12.44 0.63 -6.02
CA THR A 223 -13.02 0.74 -7.36
C THR A 223 -12.15 -0.06 -8.33
N GLN A 224 -12.71 -0.50 -9.46
CA GLN A 224 -11.93 -1.17 -10.52
C GLN A 224 -10.76 -0.32 -11.05
N SER A 225 -10.85 1.01 -10.93
CA SER A 225 -9.83 1.97 -11.37
C SER A 225 -8.77 2.31 -10.30
N ALA A 226 -8.93 1.80 -9.08
CA ALA A 226 -8.01 2.01 -7.97
C ALA A 226 -7.79 0.68 -7.21
N PRO A 227 -6.88 -0.19 -7.67
CA PRO A 227 -6.52 -1.40 -6.96
C PRO A 227 -6.05 -1.09 -5.54
N VAL A 228 -6.21 -2.07 -4.65
CA VAL A 228 -5.88 -1.96 -3.23
C VAL A 228 -4.65 -2.81 -2.94
N ILE A 229 -3.71 -2.23 -2.20
CA ILE A 229 -2.58 -2.91 -1.59
C ILE A 229 -2.74 -2.81 -0.09
N LEU A 230 -2.83 -3.95 0.59
CA LEU A 230 -2.85 -4.04 2.04
C LEU A 230 -1.53 -4.65 2.51
N THR A 231 -0.81 -3.91 3.33
CA THR A 231 0.43 -4.33 3.99
C THR A 231 0.24 -4.37 5.50
N GLY A 232 1.13 -5.08 6.19
CA GLY A 232 1.09 -5.11 7.64
C GLY A 232 1.75 -6.33 8.26
N ASP A 233 1.86 -6.25 9.59
CA ASP A 233 2.10 -7.39 10.45
C ASP A 233 0.76 -7.87 11.00
N PHE A 234 0.29 -9.00 10.49
CA PHE A 234 -1.02 -9.54 10.85
C PHE A 234 -1.00 -10.38 12.13
N ASN A 235 0.17 -10.67 12.72
CA ASN A 235 0.31 -11.58 13.86
C ASN A 235 -0.50 -12.88 13.69
N SER A 236 -0.57 -13.39 12.45
CA SER A 236 -1.45 -14.48 12.05
C SER A 236 -0.79 -15.36 11.00
N LYS A 237 -1.02 -16.67 11.10
CA LYS A 237 -0.56 -17.68 10.14
C LYS A 237 -1.56 -17.85 8.98
N ARG A 238 -1.15 -18.55 7.92
CA ARG A 238 -1.95 -18.80 6.70
C ARG A 238 -3.20 -19.66 6.93
N ASP A 239 -3.27 -20.41 8.02
CA ASP A 239 -4.44 -21.22 8.41
C ASP A 239 -5.46 -20.45 9.27
N SER A 240 -5.16 -19.21 9.65
CA SER A 240 -5.98 -18.38 10.55
C SER A 240 -7.28 -17.87 9.91
N ILE A 241 -8.24 -17.49 10.75
CA ILE A 241 -9.45 -16.75 10.35
C ILE A 241 -9.09 -15.48 9.57
N VAL A 242 -8.09 -14.74 10.03
CA VAL A 242 -7.62 -13.50 9.38
C VAL A 242 -7.20 -13.77 7.95
N TYR A 243 -6.31 -14.73 7.73
CA TYR A 243 -5.83 -15.04 6.39
C TYR A 243 -6.97 -15.48 5.48
N LYS A 244 -7.76 -16.48 5.93
CA LYS A 244 -8.90 -17.01 5.17
C LYS A 244 -9.86 -15.91 4.76
N TYR A 245 -10.24 -15.04 5.68
CA TYR A 245 -11.17 -13.94 5.42
C TYR A 245 -10.59 -12.92 4.42
N LEU A 246 -9.34 -12.48 4.62
CA LEU A 246 -8.69 -11.53 3.70
C LEU A 246 -8.54 -12.10 2.28
N THR A 247 -8.31 -13.42 2.15
CA THR A 247 -8.17 -14.10 0.87
C THR A 247 -9.48 -14.61 0.27
N GLY A 248 -10.64 -14.18 0.80
CA GLY A 248 -11.94 -14.43 0.18
C GLY A 248 -12.73 -15.65 0.68
N ALA A 249 -12.22 -16.39 1.67
CA ALA A 249 -12.94 -17.52 2.25
C ALA A 249 -13.89 -17.07 3.38
N PRO A 250 -15.16 -17.53 3.39
CA PRO A 250 -16.04 -17.35 4.53
C PRO A 250 -15.48 -18.01 5.79
N VAL A 251 -15.73 -17.41 6.95
CA VAL A 251 -15.25 -17.88 8.25
C VAL A 251 -16.38 -17.83 9.28
N ASP A 252 -16.33 -18.74 10.26
CA ASP A 252 -17.21 -18.68 11.42
C ASP A 252 -16.47 -18.01 12.58
N PHE A 253 -17.11 -17.03 13.23
CA PHE A 253 -16.59 -16.29 14.36
C PHE A 253 -17.73 -15.96 15.32
N GLU A 254 -17.55 -16.23 16.63
CA GLU A 254 -18.57 -15.95 17.66
C GLU A 254 -19.98 -16.48 17.36
N ASN A 255 -20.06 -17.65 16.72
CA ASN A 255 -21.30 -18.31 16.26
C ASN A 255 -22.01 -17.63 15.07
N GLU A 256 -21.35 -16.69 14.40
CA GLU A 256 -21.83 -16.06 13.19
C GLU A 256 -20.92 -16.39 12.00
N ARG A 257 -21.53 -16.52 10.81
CA ARG A 257 -20.80 -16.73 9.57
C ARG A 257 -20.53 -15.40 8.88
N HIS A 258 -19.26 -15.08 8.68
CA HIS A 258 -18.81 -13.87 8.01
C HIS A 258 -18.28 -14.20 6.61
N ALA A 259 -18.84 -13.57 5.58
CA ALA A 259 -18.32 -13.63 4.22
C ALA A 259 -17.56 -12.33 3.89
N PRO A 260 -16.36 -12.40 3.30
CA PRO A 260 -15.63 -11.20 2.91
C PRO A 260 -16.27 -10.55 1.68
N PRO A 261 -16.29 -9.20 1.60
CA PRO A 261 -16.94 -8.48 0.49
C PRO A 261 -16.17 -8.55 -0.83
N LEU A 262 -14.89 -8.89 -0.77
CA LEU A 262 -13.97 -9.07 -1.89
C LEU A 262 -12.82 -9.97 -1.42
N ALA A 263 -12.00 -10.45 -2.35
CA ALA A 263 -10.82 -11.25 -2.05
C ALA A 263 -9.54 -10.48 -2.37
N LEU A 264 -8.60 -10.45 -1.44
CA LEU A 264 -7.23 -10.01 -1.70
C LEU A 264 -6.38 -11.21 -2.13
N SER A 265 -5.45 -10.98 -3.05
CA SER A 265 -4.46 -11.99 -3.43
C SER A 265 -3.18 -11.81 -2.62
N GLU A 266 -2.62 -12.92 -2.14
CA GLU A 266 -1.34 -12.87 -1.42
C GLU A 266 -0.21 -12.62 -2.42
N ALA A 267 0.45 -11.46 -2.30
CA ALA A 267 1.43 -11.00 -3.28
C ALA A 267 2.65 -11.92 -3.37
N PHE A 268 3.09 -12.51 -2.26
CA PHE A 268 4.21 -13.46 -2.25
C PHE A 268 3.84 -14.73 -3.02
N ALA A 269 2.76 -15.45 -2.69
CA ALA A 269 2.33 -16.61 -3.47
C ALA A 269 2.06 -16.29 -4.94
N ALA A 270 1.48 -15.12 -5.24
CA ALA A 270 1.24 -14.69 -6.62
C ALA A 270 2.53 -14.45 -7.42
N ALA A 271 3.63 -14.08 -6.75
CA ALA A 271 4.94 -13.93 -7.37
C ALA A 271 5.67 -15.27 -7.60
N GLY A 272 5.11 -16.40 -7.17
CA GLY A 272 5.67 -17.74 -7.37
C GLY A 272 7.03 -18.06 -6.72
N PRO A 273 7.43 -17.51 -5.56
CA PRO A 273 8.63 -17.94 -4.86
C PRO A 273 8.40 -19.36 -4.35
N GLN A 274 8.88 -20.33 -5.12
CA GLN A 274 9.22 -21.65 -4.59
C GLN A 274 10.34 -21.44 -3.59
N ASN A 275 10.02 -21.18 -2.33
CA ASN A 275 10.84 -21.44 -1.14
C ASN A 275 10.01 -21.05 0.08
N ASP A 276 9.68 -22.06 0.88
CA ASP A 276 9.16 -21.88 2.23
C ASP A 276 10.18 -21.08 3.06
N LEU A 277 9.71 -20.00 3.69
CA LEU A 277 10.35 -19.42 4.88
C LEU A 277 9.74 -20.05 6.12
#